data_AF-A0A382WQ96-F1
#
_entry.id   AF-A0A382WQ96-F1
#
_cell.length_a   1.000
_cell.length_b   1.000
_cell.length_c   1.000
_cell.angle_alpha   90.00
_cell.angle_beta   90.00
_cell.angle_gamma   90.00
#
_symmetry.space_group_name_H-M   'P 1'
#
loop_
_entity.id
_entity.type
_entity.pdbx_description
1 polymer ?
#
loop_
_entity_poly.entity_id
_entity_poly.type
_entity_poly.pdbx_seq_one_letter_code
_entity_poly.pdbx_strand_id
1 'polypeptide(L)'
;EFAVNDDQDAGHSKEACIRGMEGLIRQVREKSPKTDVVVTYFVNPGMLEQLKQGKTPLPMAAHERVLEKYGVSRVHLARELAHQIKQGSFTWKKFGGTHPKEPGNRLCANMHAQMLAKAWAGKMPKESGDKKLPAQPIDENSYFNGRFLSPAKATLADGWKFSEPEWKDLPGGKRKRYLGRPLLHCETPGKPIRLKFEGQAIGAFVSAGPDAGALEFVIDGKRKGSVDLYHHYSRGLHYPRSVMFAHDLPPGHHEIELSIKAGKRSAVRILEFCIN
;
A
#
# COMPACT_ATOMS: atom_id res chain seq x y z
N GLU A 1 -5.43 -5.49 6.56
CA GLU A 1 -6.52 -5.21 5.60
C GLU A 1 -5.98 -4.19 4.61
N PHE A 2 -6.24 -4.38 3.31
CA PHE A 2 -5.73 -3.50 2.25
C PHE A 2 -6.66 -3.38 1.02
N ALA A 3 -7.72 -4.19 0.90
CA ALA A 3 -8.49 -4.30 -0.34
C ALA A 3 -9.20 -3.00 -0.74
N VAL A 4 -9.68 -2.22 0.25
CA VAL A 4 -10.33 -0.94 -0.04
C VAL A 4 -9.33 0.15 -0.42
N ASN A 5 -8.09 0.07 0.06
CA ASN A 5 -7.00 0.97 -0.33
C ASN A 5 -6.49 0.63 -1.73
N ASP A 6 -6.28 -0.65 -2.02
CA ASP A 6 -5.88 -1.13 -3.35
C ASP A 6 -6.91 -0.72 -4.41
N ASP A 7 -8.21 -0.70 -4.06
CA ASP A 7 -9.30 -0.23 -4.92
C ASP A 7 -9.34 1.31 -5.03
N GLN A 8 -9.64 2.00 -3.92
CA GLN A 8 -10.06 3.39 -3.94
C GLN A 8 -8.89 4.39 -3.98
N ASP A 9 -7.77 4.06 -3.34
CA ASP A 9 -6.63 4.96 -3.22
C ASP A 9 -5.61 4.71 -4.34
N ALA A 10 -5.41 3.45 -4.71
CA ALA A 10 -4.37 3.08 -5.66
C ALA A 10 -4.87 2.69 -7.05
N GLY A 11 -6.11 2.21 -7.18
CA GLY A 11 -6.64 1.67 -8.43
C GLY A 11 -5.78 0.52 -8.97
N HIS A 12 -5.28 -0.34 -8.09
CA HIS A 12 -4.30 -1.36 -8.44
C HIS A 12 -4.87 -2.42 -9.39
N SER A 13 -4.02 -2.88 -10.31
CA SER A 13 -4.30 -4.05 -11.14
C SER A 13 -4.37 -5.31 -10.27
N LYS A 14 -4.87 -6.41 -10.85
CA LYS A 14 -4.91 -7.71 -10.19
C LYS A 14 -3.51 -8.18 -9.77
N GLU A 15 -2.53 -7.99 -10.65
CA GLU A 15 -1.14 -8.38 -10.43
C GLU A 15 -0.51 -7.57 -9.30
N ALA A 16 -0.74 -6.25 -9.26
CA ALA A 16 -0.27 -5.40 -8.17
C ALA A 16 -0.87 -5.80 -6.83
N CYS A 17 -2.17 -6.11 -6.78
CA CYS A 17 -2.84 -6.61 -5.57
C CYS A 17 -2.24 -7.96 -5.10
N ILE A 18 -1.94 -8.87 -6.04
CA ILE A 18 -1.29 -10.16 -5.73
C ILE A 18 0.10 -9.94 -5.15
N ARG A 19 0.95 -9.15 -5.82
CA ARG A 19 2.34 -8.89 -5.39
C ARG A 19 2.41 -8.25 -4.01
N GLY A 20 1.51 -7.29 -3.74
CA GLY A 20 1.42 -6.63 -2.44
C GLY A 20 0.99 -7.57 -1.33
N MET A 21 -0.12 -8.28 -1.52
CA MET A 21 -0.65 -9.19 -0.49
C MET A 21 0.29 -10.39 -0.25
N GLU A 22 0.83 -10.98 -1.32
CA GLU A 22 1.80 -12.06 -1.23
C GLU A 22 3.09 -11.59 -0.55
N GLY A 23 3.59 -10.41 -0.89
CA GLY A 23 4.78 -9.81 -0.29
C GLY A 23 4.65 -9.71 1.24
N LEU A 24 3.52 -9.19 1.72
CA LEU A 24 3.25 -9.06 3.15
C LEU A 24 3.19 -10.42 3.87
N ILE A 25 2.37 -11.35 3.37
CA ILE A 25 2.17 -12.65 4.02
C ILE A 25 3.46 -13.46 4.02
N ARG A 26 4.16 -13.48 2.89
CA ARG A 26 5.41 -14.24 2.73
C ARG A 26 6.50 -13.67 3.63
N GLN A 27 6.71 -12.35 3.61
CA GLN A 27 7.73 -11.71 4.44
C GLN A 27 7.50 -11.94 5.94
N VAL A 28 6.24 -11.89 6.41
CA VAL A 28 5.89 -12.20 7.81
C VAL A 28 6.31 -13.62 8.17
N ARG A 29 6.01 -14.60 7.30
CA ARG A 29 6.29 -16.02 7.57
C ARG A 29 7.75 -16.40 7.36
N GLU A 30 8.49 -15.72 6.51
CA GLU A 30 9.94 -15.90 6.39
C GLU A 30 10.67 -15.42 7.65
N LYS A 31 10.20 -14.33 8.27
CA LYS A 31 10.80 -13.77 9.50
C LYS A 31 10.25 -14.39 10.79
N SER A 32 9.00 -14.80 10.79
CA SER A 32 8.30 -15.38 11.94
C SER A 32 7.40 -16.55 11.48
N PRO A 33 7.98 -17.74 11.25
CA PRO A 33 7.31 -18.88 10.62
C PRO A 33 6.03 -19.33 11.31
N LYS A 34 5.92 -19.14 12.62
CA LYS A 34 4.78 -19.57 13.43
C LYS A 34 3.64 -18.55 13.50
N THR A 35 3.80 -17.36 12.93
CA THR A 35 2.81 -16.28 13.02
C THR A 35 1.59 -16.56 12.15
N ASP A 36 0.43 -16.67 12.78
CA ASP A 36 -0.86 -16.61 12.09
C ASP A 36 -1.14 -15.22 11.54
N VAL A 37 -1.81 -15.19 10.40
CA VAL A 37 -2.27 -13.97 9.75
C VAL A 37 -3.76 -14.11 9.51
N VAL A 38 -4.49 -13.01 9.70
CA VAL A 38 -5.90 -12.89 9.35
C VAL A 38 -6.05 -11.69 8.44
N VAL A 39 -6.68 -11.87 7.28
CA VAL A 39 -7.01 -10.77 6.38
C VAL A 39 -8.48 -10.41 6.48
N THR A 40 -8.73 -9.17 6.84
CA THR A 40 -10.08 -8.61 6.93
C THR A 40 -10.38 -7.83 5.65
N TYR A 41 -11.61 -7.87 5.17
CA TYR A 41 -12.06 -7.11 4.01
C TYR A 41 -13.06 -6.03 4.41
N PHE A 42 -12.60 -4.78 4.45
CA PHE A 42 -13.47 -3.59 4.47
C PHE A 42 -13.98 -3.28 3.06
N VAL A 43 -14.83 -2.25 2.93
CA VAL A 43 -15.57 -1.98 1.70
C VAL A 43 -15.82 -0.48 1.51
N ASN A 44 -15.76 -0.02 0.26
CA ASN A 44 -16.26 1.29 -0.17
C ASN A 44 -17.62 1.15 -0.89
N PRO A 45 -18.32 2.24 -1.23
CA PRO A 45 -19.62 2.15 -1.90
C PRO A 45 -19.61 1.36 -3.21
N GLY A 46 -18.59 1.54 -4.07
CA GLY A 46 -18.49 0.84 -5.35
C GLY A 46 -18.31 -0.67 -5.18
N MET A 47 -17.44 -1.07 -4.27
CA MET A 47 -17.25 -2.48 -3.90
C MET A 47 -18.51 -3.08 -3.27
N LEU A 48 -19.23 -2.31 -2.45
CA LEU A 48 -20.46 -2.77 -1.81
C LEU A 48 -21.56 -3.05 -2.84
N GLU A 49 -21.72 -2.18 -3.84
CA GLU A 49 -22.69 -2.42 -4.92
C GLU A 49 -22.33 -3.63 -5.78
N GLN A 50 -21.04 -3.86 -6.07
CA GLN A 50 -20.59 -5.10 -6.72
C GLN A 50 -21.00 -6.34 -5.91
N LEU A 51 -20.74 -6.33 -4.60
CA LEU A 51 -21.08 -7.45 -3.71
C LEU A 51 -22.60 -7.69 -3.62
N LYS A 52 -23.41 -6.63 -3.60
CA LYS A 52 -24.89 -6.73 -3.61
C LYS A 52 -25.41 -7.37 -4.91
N GLN A 53 -24.66 -7.26 -6.00
CA GLN A 53 -24.93 -7.92 -7.29
C GLN A 53 -24.30 -9.32 -7.40
N GLY A 54 -23.69 -9.84 -6.33
CA GLY A 54 -23.00 -11.13 -6.34
C GLY A 54 -21.63 -11.11 -7.04
N LYS A 55 -21.09 -9.94 -7.38
CA LYS A 55 -19.76 -9.78 -7.98
C LYS A 55 -18.72 -9.56 -6.89
N THR A 56 -17.55 -10.16 -7.04
CA THR A 56 -16.43 -9.95 -6.10
C THR A 56 -15.54 -8.81 -6.62
N PRO A 57 -15.27 -7.76 -5.82
CA PRO A 57 -14.36 -6.69 -6.18
C PRO A 57 -12.96 -7.20 -6.55
N LEU A 58 -12.31 -6.54 -7.50
CA LEU A 58 -11.03 -6.99 -8.07
C LEU A 58 -9.94 -7.19 -7.01
N PRO A 59 -9.66 -6.24 -6.09
CA PRO A 59 -8.62 -6.45 -5.08
C PRO A 59 -8.94 -7.60 -4.13
N MET A 60 -10.21 -7.77 -3.75
CA MET A 60 -10.63 -8.92 -2.94
C MET A 60 -10.35 -10.23 -3.69
N ALA A 61 -10.78 -10.37 -4.94
CA ALA A 61 -10.53 -11.58 -5.72
C ALA A 61 -9.03 -11.89 -5.91
N ALA A 62 -8.21 -10.84 -6.08
CA ALA A 62 -6.75 -10.97 -6.17
C ALA A 62 -6.14 -11.45 -4.84
N HIS A 63 -6.53 -10.84 -3.72
CA HIS A 63 -6.07 -11.23 -2.38
C HIS A 63 -6.51 -12.65 -2.04
N GLU A 64 -7.74 -13.06 -2.35
CA GLU A 64 -8.27 -14.41 -2.06
C GLU A 64 -7.40 -15.51 -2.66
N ARG A 65 -6.89 -15.30 -3.89
CA ARG A 65 -5.96 -16.23 -4.55
C ARG A 65 -4.66 -16.42 -3.75
N VAL A 66 -4.16 -15.35 -3.12
CA VAL A 66 -3.00 -15.41 -2.23
C VAL A 66 -3.37 -16.14 -0.94
N LEU A 67 -4.49 -15.76 -0.31
CA LEU A 67 -4.92 -16.36 0.96
C LEU A 67 -5.13 -17.87 0.85
N GLU A 68 -5.70 -18.35 -0.26
CA GLU A 68 -5.88 -19.78 -0.53
C GLU A 68 -4.54 -20.51 -0.68
N LYS A 69 -3.62 -19.97 -1.48
CA LYS A 69 -2.30 -20.60 -1.66
C LYS A 69 -1.52 -20.69 -0.35
N TYR A 70 -1.60 -19.63 0.46
CA TYR A 70 -0.89 -19.54 1.74
C TYR A 70 -1.67 -20.13 2.92
N GLY A 71 -2.94 -20.53 2.77
CA GLY A 71 -3.75 -21.02 3.89
C GLY A 71 -3.90 -19.95 4.99
N VAL A 72 -4.34 -18.75 4.61
CA VAL A 72 -4.55 -17.62 5.51
C VAL A 72 -6.04 -17.45 5.77
N SER A 73 -6.41 -17.30 7.04
CA SER A 73 -7.80 -17.06 7.45
C SER A 73 -8.24 -15.66 7.06
N ARG A 74 -9.55 -15.49 6.85
CA ARG A 74 -10.13 -14.20 6.44
C ARG A 74 -11.41 -13.86 7.19
N VAL A 75 -11.62 -12.57 7.40
CA VAL A 75 -12.89 -12.00 7.88
C VAL A 75 -13.49 -11.15 6.78
N HIS A 76 -14.54 -11.66 6.13
CA HIS A 76 -15.16 -11.00 4.98
C HIS A 76 -16.27 -10.01 5.40
N LEU A 77 -15.92 -9.01 6.22
CA LEU A 77 -16.86 -7.99 6.72
C LEU A 77 -17.66 -7.33 5.59
N ALA A 78 -17.04 -7.09 4.44
CA ALA A 78 -17.71 -6.53 3.27
C ALA A 78 -18.92 -7.34 2.78
N ARG A 79 -18.81 -8.68 2.75
CA ARG A 79 -19.90 -9.58 2.32
C ARG A 79 -20.97 -9.66 3.39
N GLU A 80 -20.57 -9.70 4.66
CA GLU A 80 -21.50 -9.66 5.79
C GLU A 80 -22.35 -8.39 5.76
N LEU A 81 -21.72 -7.23 5.56
CA LEU A 81 -22.43 -5.97 5.42
C LEU A 81 -23.41 -5.98 4.24
N ALA A 82 -22.96 -6.45 3.06
CA ALA A 82 -23.82 -6.57 1.88
C ALA A 82 -25.04 -7.48 2.13
N HIS A 83 -24.81 -8.60 2.82
CA HIS A 83 -25.85 -9.55 3.19
C HIS A 83 -26.87 -8.93 4.17
N GLN A 84 -26.42 -8.32 5.26
CA GLN A 84 -27.32 -7.71 6.24
C GLN A 84 -28.10 -6.52 5.66
N ILE A 85 -27.50 -5.74 4.75
CA ILE A 85 -28.22 -4.69 4.02
C ILE A 85 -29.32 -5.30 3.14
N LYS A 86 -29.03 -6.39 2.42
CA LYS A 86 -30.03 -7.09 1.59
C LYS A 86 -31.18 -7.65 2.42
N GLN A 87 -30.91 -8.11 3.64
CA GLN A 87 -31.92 -8.62 4.57
C GLN A 87 -32.63 -7.52 5.38
N GLY A 88 -32.27 -6.25 5.21
CA GLY A 88 -32.86 -5.12 5.94
C GLY A 88 -32.45 -5.00 7.42
N SER A 89 -31.53 -5.84 7.92
CA SER A 89 -31.07 -5.83 9.31
C SER A 89 -29.95 -4.81 9.59
N PHE A 90 -29.38 -4.23 8.53
CA PHE A 90 -28.32 -3.22 8.63
C PHE A 90 -28.39 -2.20 7.49
N THR A 91 -27.69 -1.08 7.59
CA THR A 91 -27.63 -0.05 6.54
C THR A 91 -26.23 0.53 6.40
N TRP A 92 -25.90 1.05 5.22
CA TRP A 92 -24.64 1.79 5.01
C TRP A 92 -24.48 2.98 5.97
N LYS A 93 -25.58 3.71 6.20
CA LYS A 93 -25.62 4.82 7.16
C LYS A 93 -25.27 4.37 8.58
N LYS A 94 -25.79 3.21 9.02
CA LYS A 94 -25.47 2.61 10.32
C LYS A 94 -24.04 2.10 10.38
N PHE A 95 -23.52 1.52 9.30
CA PHE A 95 -22.12 1.11 9.18
C PHE A 95 -21.17 2.28 9.39
N GLY A 96 -21.47 3.42 8.77
CA GLY A 96 -20.78 4.69 8.97
C GLY A 96 -19.88 5.13 7.81
N GLY A 97 -19.68 4.29 6.80
CA GLY A 97 -18.87 4.60 5.62
C GLY A 97 -17.65 3.68 5.46
N THR A 98 -16.78 4.02 4.50
CA THR A 98 -15.48 3.35 4.32
C THR A 98 -14.63 3.39 5.59
N HIS A 99 -14.75 4.47 6.36
CA HIS A 99 -14.29 4.56 7.75
C HIS A 99 -15.49 4.31 8.66
N PRO A 100 -15.68 3.08 9.18
CA PRO A 100 -16.91 2.74 9.86
C PRO A 100 -17.07 3.51 11.16
N LYS A 101 -18.32 3.77 11.53
CA LYS A 101 -18.69 4.25 12.86
C LYS A 101 -18.67 3.07 13.84
N GLU A 102 -18.93 3.36 15.11
CA GLU A 102 -18.98 2.35 16.17
C GLU A 102 -19.79 1.10 15.80
N PRO A 103 -21.01 1.17 15.21
CA PRO A 103 -21.74 -0.05 14.86
C PRO A 103 -21.04 -0.91 13.81
N GLY A 104 -20.39 -0.30 12.81
CA GLY A 104 -19.62 -1.02 11.80
C GLY A 104 -18.34 -1.64 12.36
N ASN A 105 -17.63 -0.92 13.23
CA ASN A 105 -16.47 -1.45 13.94
C ASN A 105 -16.87 -2.59 14.90
N ARG A 106 -18.03 -2.48 15.56
CA ARG A 106 -18.58 -3.55 16.41
C ARG A 106 -18.90 -4.80 15.60
N LEU A 107 -19.53 -4.66 14.43
CA LEU A 107 -19.78 -5.80 13.53
C LEU A 107 -18.46 -6.49 13.16
N CYS A 108 -17.45 -5.72 12.77
CA CYS A 108 -16.12 -6.23 12.48
C CYS A 108 -15.51 -7.00 13.67
N ALA A 109 -15.51 -6.39 14.86
CA ALA A 109 -14.97 -7.01 16.07
C ALA A 109 -15.69 -8.31 16.43
N ASN A 110 -17.02 -8.35 16.32
CA ASN A 110 -17.82 -9.54 16.59
C ASN A 110 -17.48 -10.69 15.64
N MET A 111 -17.27 -10.41 14.34
CA MET A 111 -16.86 -11.43 13.38
C MET A 111 -15.47 -12.01 13.70
N HIS A 112 -14.52 -11.18 14.14
CA HIS A 112 -13.21 -11.67 14.60
C HIS A 112 -13.35 -12.52 15.85
N ALA A 113 -14.14 -12.08 16.83
CA ALA A 113 -14.38 -12.86 18.06
C ALA A 113 -15.02 -14.22 17.74
N GLN A 114 -15.98 -14.28 16.82
CA GLN A 114 -16.58 -15.55 16.37
C GLN A 114 -15.58 -16.45 15.65
N MET A 115 -14.75 -15.90 14.77
CA MET A 115 -13.70 -16.66 14.07
C MET A 115 -12.69 -17.25 15.07
N LEU A 116 -12.22 -16.44 16.03
CA LEU A 116 -11.30 -16.90 17.08
C LEU A 116 -11.97 -17.93 17.98
N ALA A 117 -13.21 -17.71 18.42
CA ALA A 117 -13.93 -18.69 19.23
C ALA A 117 -14.06 -20.05 18.51
N LYS A 118 -14.36 -20.06 17.20
CA LYS A 118 -14.41 -21.28 16.40
C LYS A 118 -13.05 -21.97 16.30
N ALA A 119 -11.98 -21.20 16.08
CA ALA A 119 -10.62 -21.75 15.99
C ALA A 119 -10.13 -22.34 17.32
N TRP A 120 -10.58 -21.81 18.46
CA TRP A 120 -10.20 -22.26 19.80
C TRP A 120 -11.18 -23.28 20.44
N ALA A 121 -12.32 -23.58 19.81
CA ALA A 121 -13.29 -24.53 20.35
C ALA A 121 -12.81 -25.99 20.32
N GLY A 122 -11.77 -26.29 19.52
CA GLY A 122 -11.22 -27.63 19.36
C GLY A 122 -10.08 -27.95 20.33
N LYS A 123 -9.58 -29.19 20.25
CA LYS A 123 -8.37 -29.60 20.96
C LYS A 123 -7.18 -28.78 20.44
N MET A 124 -6.59 -27.97 21.30
CA MET A 124 -5.41 -27.18 20.96
C MET A 124 -4.23 -28.12 20.65
N PRO A 125 -3.43 -27.82 19.60
CA PRO A 125 -2.22 -28.56 19.35
C PRO A 125 -1.24 -28.36 20.50
N LYS A 126 -0.47 -29.40 20.85
CA LYS A 126 0.54 -29.33 21.91
C LYS A 126 1.67 -28.34 21.58
N GLU A 127 1.93 -28.12 20.29
CA GLU A 127 2.96 -27.22 19.80
C GLU A 127 2.44 -26.40 18.61
N SER A 128 2.93 -25.18 18.47
CA SER A 128 2.72 -24.35 17.27
C SER A 128 3.78 -24.71 16.23
N GLY A 129 3.33 -25.27 15.10
CA GLY A 129 4.15 -25.53 13.93
C GLY A 129 4.22 -24.33 12.99
N ASP A 130 5.16 -24.39 12.04
CA ASP A 130 5.33 -23.37 11.02
C ASP A 130 4.08 -23.30 10.13
N LYS A 131 3.72 -22.07 9.78
CA LYS A 131 2.60 -21.80 8.88
C LYS A 131 3.02 -22.07 7.44
N LYS A 132 2.05 -22.49 6.63
CA LYS A 132 2.26 -22.85 5.23
C LYS A 132 3.01 -21.74 4.47
N LEU A 133 4.19 -22.07 3.96
CA LEU A 133 4.98 -21.19 3.11
C LEU A 133 5.21 -21.92 1.78
N PRO A 134 4.45 -21.59 0.71
CA PRO A 134 4.65 -22.20 -0.60
C PRO A 134 6.10 -22.02 -1.08
N ALA A 135 6.70 -23.07 -1.63
CA ALA A 135 8.08 -23.00 -2.14
C ALA A 135 8.26 -21.87 -3.15
N GLN A 136 7.32 -21.74 -4.09
CA GLN A 136 7.33 -20.67 -5.11
C GLN A 136 6.24 -19.63 -4.84
N PRO A 137 6.52 -18.33 -5.02
CA PRO A 137 5.50 -17.29 -5.01
C PRO A 137 4.51 -17.48 -6.18
N ILE A 138 3.37 -16.78 -6.15
CA ILE A 138 2.39 -16.70 -7.24
C ILE A 138 2.96 -15.82 -8.34
N ASP A 139 3.62 -14.73 -7.95
CA ASP A 139 4.33 -13.84 -8.86
C ASP A 139 5.79 -13.74 -8.41
N GLU A 140 6.72 -14.02 -9.32
CA GLU A 140 8.16 -13.93 -9.06
C GLU A 140 8.61 -12.52 -8.64
N ASN A 141 7.85 -11.49 -9.02
CA ASN A 141 8.07 -10.10 -8.65
C ASN A 141 7.31 -9.69 -7.38
N SER A 142 6.83 -10.65 -6.58
CA SER A 142 6.19 -10.38 -5.29
C SER A 142 7.12 -9.57 -4.36
N TYR A 143 6.54 -8.67 -3.57
CA TYR A 143 7.29 -7.68 -2.79
C TYR A 143 7.81 -8.22 -1.45
N PHE A 144 8.13 -9.51 -1.36
CA PHE A 144 8.52 -10.15 -0.09
C PHE A 144 9.91 -9.75 0.41
N ASN A 145 10.78 -9.22 -0.47
CA ASN A 145 12.05 -8.57 -0.10
C ASN A 145 11.92 -7.06 0.12
N GLY A 146 10.68 -6.55 0.13
CA GLY A 146 10.32 -5.15 0.29
C GLY A 146 10.95 -4.53 1.53
N ARG A 147 11.66 -3.42 1.33
CA ARG A 147 12.32 -2.63 2.39
C ARG A 147 12.47 -1.17 1.99
N PHE A 148 12.59 -0.30 2.99
CA PHE A 148 12.90 1.09 2.72
C PHE A 148 14.39 1.29 2.45
N LEU A 149 14.67 2.23 1.55
CA LEU A 149 15.98 2.77 1.28
C LEU A 149 15.95 4.27 1.58
N SER A 150 16.74 4.68 2.56
CA SER A 150 16.74 6.08 3.02
C SER A 150 17.11 7.03 1.88
N PRO A 151 16.36 8.14 1.70
CA PRO A 151 16.70 9.15 0.70
C PRO A 151 18.04 9.84 0.93
N ALA A 152 18.61 9.76 2.13
CA ALA A 152 19.95 10.27 2.45
C ALA A 152 21.07 9.58 1.63
N LYS A 153 20.79 8.41 1.03
CA LYS A 153 21.74 7.70 0.15
C LYS A 153 21.80 8.25 -1.27
N ALA A 154 20.90 9.16 -1.64
CA ALA A 154 20.89 9.77 -2.97
C ALA A 154 22.05 10.76 -3.13
N THR A 155 22.69 10.76 -4.30
CA THR A 155 23.54 11.86 -4.73
C THR A 155 22.65 13.02 -5.13
N LEU A 156 22.65 14.06 -4.30
CA LEU A 156 21.81 15.25 -4.48
C LEU A 156 22.42 16.20 -5.51
N ALA A 157 21.54 16.90 -6.22
CA ALA A 157 21.88 18.01 -7.09
C ALA A 157 21.41 19.33 -6.45
N ASP A 158 21.89 20.46 -6.97
CA ASP A 158 21.50 21.79 -6.50
C ASP A 158 19.97 21.94 -6.41
N GLY A 159 19.50 22.48 -5.28
CA GLY A 159 18.07 22.66 -4.97
C GLY A 159 17.46 21.51 -4.16
N TRP A 160 17.98 20.28 -4.26
CA TRP A 160 17.51 19.16 -3.45
C TRP A 160 18.03 19.21 -2.02
N LYS A 161 17.16 18.88 -1.06
CA LYS A 161 17.49 18.87 0.37
C LYS A 161 17.00 17.57 1.01
N PHE A 162 17.80 17.05 1.94
CA PHE A 162 17.34 16.03 2.89
C PHE A 162 17.19 16.67 4.26
N SER A 163 16.01 17.26 4.50
CA SER A 163 15.68 17.99 5.73
C SER A 163 14.18 17.95 5.95
N GLU A 164 13.70 18.53 7.05
CA GLU A 164 12.28 18.82 7.17
C GLU A 164 11.92 20.03 6.24
N PRO A 165 10.82 19.97 5.47
CA PRO A 165 10.30 21.13 4.76
C PRO A 165 9.72 22.18 5.73
N GLU A 166 9.63 23.44 5.29
CA GLU A 166 8.95 24.51 6.03
C GLU A 166 7.42 24.32 5.97
N TRP A 167 6.90 23.33 6.70
CA TRP A 167 5.50 22.90 6.62
C TRP A 167 4.47 24.00 6.90
N LYS A 168 4.86 25.02 7.69
CA LYS A 168 4.03 26.18 8.03
C LYS A 168 3.68 27.03 6.81
N ASP A 169 4.56 27.07 5.81
CA ASP A 169 4.42 27.91 4.63
C ASP A 169 3.71 27.16 3.48
N LEU A 170 3.50 25.85 3.64
CA LEU A 170 2.87 25.01 2.63
C LEU A 170 1.35 24.93 2.82
N PRO A 171 0.53 25.04 1.76
CA PRO A 171 -0.91 24.83 1.86
C PRO A 171 -1.26 23.34 2.10
N GLY A 172 -2.51 23.08 2.47
CA GLY A 172 -3.02 21.74 2.73
C GLY A 172 -2.71 21.20 4.13
N GLY A 173 -3.55 20.28 4.59
CA GLY A 173 -3.37 19.58 5.85
C GLY A 173 -2.13 18.67 5.82
N LYS A 174 -1.65 18.27 7.00
CA LYS A 174 -0.55 17.30 7.14
C LYS A 174 -0.93 16.27 8.19
N ARG A 175 -0.49 15.02 8.00
CA ARG A 175 -0.66 14.01 9.04
C ARG A 175 0.52 14.08 10.00
N LYS A 176 0.25 14.40 11.27
CA LYS A 176 1.27 14.59 12.33
C LYS A 176 2.32 13.49 12.38
N ARG A 177 1.94 12.23 12.08
CA ARG A 177 2.83 11.06 12.05
C ARG A 177 4.03 11.18 11.09
N TYR A 178 3.93 12.03 10.06
CA TYR A 178 4.99 12.21 9.06
C TYR A 178 5.72 13.56 9.19
N LEU A 179 5.48 14.31 10.27
CA LEU A 179 6.18 15.55 10.60
C LEU A 179 7.33 15.26 11.59
N GLY A 180 8.22 16.23 11.81
CA GLY A 180 9.33 16.13 12.76
C GLY A 180 10.45 15.20 12.32
N ARG A 181 10.58 14.96 11.01
CA ARG A 181 11.60 14.07 10.44
C ARG A 181 12.10 14.59 9.08
N PRO A 182 13.38 14.34 8.74
CA PRO A 182 13.89 14.69 7.44
C PRO A 182 13.24 13.82 6.35
N LEU A 183 13.06 14.43 5.18
CA LEU A 183 12.64 13.77 3.96
C LEU A 183 13.39 14.42 2.79
N LEU A 184 13.41 13.75 1.64
CA LEU A 184 14.00 14.33 0.44
C LEU A 184 12.99 15.25 -0.24
N HIS A 185 13.34 16.52 -0.41
CA HIS A 185 12.48 17.49 -1.07
C HIS A 185 13.20 18.44 -2.00
N CYS A 186 12.45 18.92 -2.98
CA CYS A 186 12.82 19.96 -3.92
C CYS A 186 11.55 20.56 -4.52
N GLU A 187 11.57 21.84 -4.85
CA GLU A 187 10.41 22.59 -5.35
C GLU A 187 10.63 23.14 -6.77
N THR A 188 11.85 23.07 -7.29
CA THR A 188 12.21 23.65 -8.59
C THR A 188 12.82 22.59 -9.50
N PRO A 189 12.42 22.55 -10.79
CA PRO A 189 13.11 21.74 -11.79
C PRO A 189 14.60 22.09 -11.88
N GLY A 190 15.43 21.09 -12.11
CA GLY A 190 16.88 21.22 -12.13
C GLY A 190 17.57 19.93 -12.56
N LYS A 191 18.85 19.82 -12.22
CA LYS A 191 19.63 18.60 -12.49
C LYS A 191 19.04 17.39 -11.76
N PRO A 192 19.15 16.18 -12.33
CA PRO A 192 18.63 14.98 -11.71
C PRO A 192 19.43 14.60 -10.47
N ILE A 193 18.75 13.97 -9.50
CA ILE A 193 19.42 13.20 -8.44
C ILE A 193 19.67 11.78 -8.91
N ARG A 194 20.61 11.09 -8.26
CA ARG A 194 20.91 9.68 -8.53
C ARG A 194 20.80 8.85 -7.27
N LEU A 195 20.28 7.64 -7.40
CA LEU A 195 20.21 6.68 -6.30
C LEU A 195 20.56 5.29 -6.82
N LYS A 196 21.53 4.67 -6.16
CA LYS A 196 21.88 3.26 -6.38
C LYS A 196 21.05 2.37 -5.45
N PHE A 197 20.59 1.25 -5.97
CA PHE A 197 19.84 0.26 -5.20
C PHE A 197 20.12 -1.16 -5.70
N GLU A 198 19.70 -2.14 -4.91
CA GLU A 198 19.78 -3.56 -5.27
C GLU A 198 18.40 -4.18 -5.09
N GLY A 199 17.92 -4.88 -6.11
CA GLY A 199 16.60 -5.50 -6.11
C GLY A 199 16.01 -5.65 -7.52
N GLN A 200 14.70 -5.85 -7.57
CA GLN A 200 13.87 -6.05 -8.75
C GLN A 200 12.77 -4.98 -8.86
N ALA A 201 12.55 -4.17 -7.82
CA ALA A 201 11.59 -3.08 -7.85
C ALA A 201 12.15 -1.82 -7.17
N ILE A 202 11.68 -0.66 -7.64
CA ILE A 202 11.91 0.62 -6.99
C ILE A 202 10.68 1.53 -7.11
N GLY A 203 10.34 2.15 -6.00
CA GLY A 203 9.29 3.15 -5.85
C GLY A 203 9.65 4.20 -4.80
N ALA A 204 8.72 5.08 -4.50
CA ALA A 204 8.86 6.08 -3.46
C ALA A 204 7.59 6.14 -2.59
N PHE A 205 7.79 6.20 -1.27
CA PHE A 205 6.76 6.61 -0.32
C PHE A 205 6.84 8.13 -0.18
N VAL A 206 5.80 8.83 -0.64
CA VAL A 206 5.77 10.29 -0.79
C VAL A 206 4.74 10.93 0.13
N SER A 207 4.94 12.21 0.43
CA SER A 207 3.97 13.09 1.07
C SER A 207 3.50 14.14 0.05
N ALA A 208 2.49 13.78 -0.75
CA ALA A 208 2.10 14.57 -1.92
C ALA A 208 1.05 15.64 -1.59
N GLY A 209 1.47 16.91 -1.53
CA GLY A 209 0.62 18.08 -1.27
C GLY A 209 -0.05 18.70 -2.50
N PRO A 210 -0.78 19.82 -2.32
CA PRO A 210 -1.49 20.52 -3.41
C PRO A 210 -0.58 20.94 -4.58
N ASP A 211 0.69 21.14 -4.29
CA ASP A 211 1.78 21.56 -5.16
C ASP A 211 2.64 20.38 -5.69
N ALA A 212 2.25 19.13 -5.40
CA ALA A 212 3.00 17.95 -5.82
C ALA A 212 3.15 17.87 -7.34
N GLY A 213 4.39 17.81 -7.80
CA GLY A 213 4.75 17.72 -9.21
C GLY A 213 4.76 16.29 -9.74
N ALA A 214 5.36 16.13 -10.91
CA ALA A 214 5.65 14.83 -11.51
C ALA A 214 7.17 14.60 -11.55
N LEU A 215 7.58 13.34 -11.38
CA LEU A 215 8.95 12.91 -11.59
C LEU A 215 9.09 12.28 -12.98
N GLU A 216 10.23 12.51 -13.61
CA GLU A 216 10.74 11.71 -14.71
C GLU A 216 11.88 10.86 -14.19
N PHE A 217 11.98 9.63 -14.69
CA PHE A 217 13.00 8.70 -14.24
C PHE A 217 13.69 7.99 -15.39
N VAL A 218 14.95 7.64 -15.16
CA VAL A 218 15.74 6.77 -16.03
C VAL A 218 16.40 5.71 -15.15
N ILE A 219 16.15 4.42 -15.42
CA ILE A 219 16.79 3.30 -14.74
C ILE A 219 17.81 2.67 -15.68
N ASP A 220 19.06 2.57 -15.23
CA ASP A 220 20.21 2.00 -15.94
C ASP A 220 20.43 2.56 -17.35
N GLY A 221 20.08 3.84 -17.57
CA GLY A 221 20.16 4.49 -18.88
C GLY A 221 19.16 3.96 -19.93
N LYS A 222 18.34 2.97 -19.59
CA LYS A 222 17.50 2.21 -20.54
C LYS A 222 16.02 2.48 -20.34
N ARG A 223 15.49 2.21 -19.15
CA ARG A 223 14.06 2.31 -18.88
C ARG A 223 13.71 3.72 -18.46
N LYS A 224 12.89 4.40 -19.26
CA LYS A 224 12.43 5.76 -18.99
C LYS A 224 10.95 5.78 -18.66
N GLY A 225 10.53 6.69 -17.79
CA GLY A 225 9.12 6.88 -17.50
C GLY A 225 8.86 8.16 -16.72
N SER A 226 7.59 8.37 -16.40
CA SER A 226 7.16 9.50 -15.59
C SER A 226 6.04 9.09 -14.63
N VAL A 227 6.02 9.70 -13.44
CA VAL A 227 5.05 9.43 -12.38
C VAL A 227 4.52 10.77 -11.87
N ASP A 228 3.21 11.00 -11.98
CA ASP A 228 2.56 12.11 -11.27
C ASP A 228 2.45 11.76 -9.78
N LEU A 229 3.06 12.59 -8.92
CA LEU A 229 2.99 12.37 -7.47
C LEU A 229 1.64 12.84 -6.92
N TYR A 230 1.00 13.78 -7.60
CA TYR A 230 -0.27 14.32 -7.17
C TYR A 230 -1.36 13.24 -7.17
N HIS A 231 -2.15 13.24 -6.11
CA HIS A 231 -3.32 12.39 -5.96
C HIS A 231 -4.57 13.26 -5.79
N HIS A 232 -5.79 12.76 -6.03
CA HIS A 232 -6.98 13.61 -5.84
C HIS A 232 -7.12 14.11 -4.39
N TYR A 233 -6.64 13.35 -3.40
CA TYR A 233 -6.55 13.80 -2.01
C TYR A 233 -5.49 14.89 -1.78
N SER A 234 -4.52 15.04 -2.67
CA SER A 234 -3.48 16.07 -2.57
C SER A 234 -4.03 17.49 -2.58
N ARG A 235 -5.25 17.71 -3.12
CA ARG A 235 -5.91 19.03 -3.14
C ARG A 235 -5.98 19.69 -1.76
N GLY A 236 -6.19 18.91 -0.71
CA GLY A 236 -6.38 19.43 0.65
C GLY A 236 -5.41 18.86 1.68
N LEU A 237 -4.50 17.97 1.29
CA LEU A 237 -3.66 17.20 2.21
C LEU A 237 -2.33 16.88 1.55
N HIS A 238 -1.24 16.95 2.31
CA HIS A 238 0.00 16.25 1.95
C HIS A 238 -0.23 14.76 2.15
N TYR A 239 -0.74 14.11 1.11
CA TYR A 239 -1.28 12.76 1.15
C TYR A 239 -0.14 11.73 1.10
N PRO A 240 0.03 10.91 2.16
CA PRO A 240 1.03 9.86 2.18
C PRO A 240 0.61 8.73 1.25
N ARG A 241 1.42 8.42 0.24
CA ARG A 241 1.15 7.30 -0.68
C ARG A 241 2.44 6.71 -1.24
N SER A 242 2.36 5.50 -1.75
CA SER A 242 3.45 4.89 -2.52
C SER A 242 3.20 5.09 -4.02
N VAL A 243 4.28 5.29 -4.76
CA VAL A 243 4.31 5.24 -6.22
C VAL A 243 5.42 4.30 -6.67
N MET A 244 5.24 3.63 -7.81
CA MET A 244 6.23 2.70 -8.37
C MET A 244 6.88 3.32 -9.61
N PHE A 245 8.20 3.19 -9.71
CA PHE A 245 8.95 3.53 -10.94
C PHE A 245 9.21 2.27 -11.78
N ALA A 246 9.51 1.14 -11.13
CA ALA A 246 9.64 -0.17 -11.76
C ALA A 246 9.32 -1.30 -10.76
N HIS A 247 8.86 -2.45 -11.26
CA HIS A 247 8.37 -3.56 -10.42
C HIS A 247 8.70 -4.96 -10.99
N ASP A 248 9.67 -5.02 -11.89
CA ASP A 248 9.97 -6.16 -12.79
C ASP A 248 11.39 -6.02 -13.39
N LEU A 249 12.31 -5.41 -12.64
CA LEU A 249 13.71 -5.34 -13.04
C LEU A 249 14.37 -6.71 -12.84
N PRO A 250 15.38 -7.08 -13.65
CA PRO A 250 16.21 -8.24 -13.35
C PRO A 250 16.83 -8.12 -11.95
N PRO A 251 17.01 -9.22 -11.19
CA PRO A 251 17.70 -9.14 -9.90
C PRO A 251 19.11 -8.58 -10.05
N GLY A 252 19.45 -7.54 -9.28
CA GLY A 252 20.83 -7.05 -9.20
C GLY A 252 20.95 -5.60 -8.75
N HIS A 253 22.10 -5.01 -9.05
CA HIS A 253 22.38 -3.61 -8.79
C HIS A 253 21.87 -2.73 -9.93
N HIS A 254 21.24 -1.62 -9.55
CA HIS A 254 20.64 -0.65 -10.45
C HIS A 254 20.96 0.78 -10.01
N GLU A 255 20.84 1.71 -10.95
CA GLU A 255 20.83 3.14 -10.67
C GLU A 255 19.59 3.79 -11.28
N ILE A 256 18.92 4.62 -10.49
CA ILE A 256 17.83 5.48 -10.95
C ILE A 256 18.29 6.94 -10.95
N GLU A 257 18.06 7.62 -12.06
CA GLU A 257 18.11 9.08 -12.16
C GLU A 257 16.68 9.62 -12.03
N LEU A 258 16.48 10.65 -11.21
CA LEU A 258 15.18 11.30 -11.00
C LEU A 258 15.28 12.80 -11.26
N SER A 259 14.42 13.32 -12.14
CA SER A 259 14.27 14.75 -12.42
C SER A 259 12.82 15.19 -12.20
N ILE A 260 12.64 16.46 -11.81
CA ILE A 260 11.31 17.05 -11.69
C ILE A 260 10.86 17.49 -13.08
N LYS A 261 9.69 17.02 -13.50
CA LYS A 261 9.07 17.45 -14.76
C LYS A 261 8.60 18.90 -14.63
N ALA A 262 8.99 19.74 -15.58
CA ALA A 262 8.52 21.13 -15.63
C ALA A 262 6.99 21.18 -15.81
N GLY A 263 6.32 22.04 -15.04
CA GLY A 263 4.86 22.16 -15.08
C GLY A 263 4.32 23.13 -14.03
N LYS A 264 2.98 23.19 -13.92
CA LYS A 264 2.29 24.05 -12.94
C LYS A 264 2.54 23.67 -11.47
N ARG A 265 2.95 22.42 -11.24
CA ARG A 265 3.30 21.85 -9.93
C ARG A 265 4.66 21.20 -10.07
N SER A 266 5.52 21.38 -9.08
CA SER A 266 6.91 20.91 -9.12
C SER A 266 7.41 20.36 -7.80
N ALA A 267 6.63 20.42 -6.71
CA ALA A 267 7.11 19.99 -5.42
C ALA A 267 7.25 18.46 -5.35
N VAL A 268 8.38 18.01 -4.84
CA VAL A 268 8.66 16.60 -4.56
C VAL A 268 8.98 16.47 -3.08
N ARG A 269 8.35 15.50 -2.41
CA ARG A 269 8.55 15.20 -0.98
C ARG A 269 8.53 13.69 -0.78
N ILE A 270 9.71 13.07 -0.78
CA ILE A 270 9.91 11.62 -0.66
C ILE A 270 10.33 11.30 0.77
N LEU A 271 9.47 10.59 1.49
CA LEU A 271 9.73 10.11 2.86
C LEU A 271 10.77 8.99 2.85
N GLU A 272 10.59 8.01 1.97
CA GLU A 272 11.46 6.85 1.80
C GLU A 272 11.44 6.40 0.34
N PHE A 273 12.54 5.83 -0.16
CA PHE A 273 12.46 4.97 -1.34
C PHE A 273 12.03 3.56 -0.91
N CYS A 274 11.27 2.87 -1.75
CA CYS A 274 10.80 1.51 -1.52
C CYS A 274 11.48 0.59 -2.54
N ILE A 275 12.26 -0.39 -2.09
CA ILE A 275 12.93 -1.36 -2.97
C ILE A 275 12.50 -2.78 -2.60
N ASN A 276 12.54 -3.69 -3.57
CA ASN A 276 12.29 -5.12 -3.38
C ASN A 276 13.47 -5.90 -3.90
#